data_AF-A0A9E5JSQ0-F1
#
_entry.id   AF-A0A9E5JSQ0-F1
#
_cell.length_a   1.000
_cell.length_b   1.000
_cell.length_c   1.000
_cell.angle_alpha   90.00
_cell.angle_beta   90.00
_cell.angle_gamma   90.00
#
_symmetry.space_group_name_H-M   'P 1'
#
loop_
_entity.id
_entity.type
_entity.pdbx_description
1 polymer ?
#
loop_
_entity_poly.entity_id
_entity_poly.type
_entity_poly.pdbx_seq_one_letter_code
_entity_poly.pdbx_strand_id
1 'polypeptide(L)'
;MARNAMHNSTDLAPHLEQRGITLSSAQIWRLVTQRPERISIQMLSALCDIFHCSPADLISVTAVDEAARIQVNQRPASELPESRHRPRRARIIRDGD
;
A
#
# COMPACT_ATOMS: atom_id res chain seq x y z
N MET A 1 21.54 6.40 11.30
CA MET A 1 22.44 5.74 12.28
C MET A 1 23.71 6.56 12.52
N ALA A 2 24.76 6.45 11.71
CA ALA A 2 26.05 7.12 11.99
C ALA A 2 25.96 8.65 12.18
N ARG A 3 25.11 9.33 11.39
CA ARG A 3 24.84 10.77 11.54
C ARG A 3 24.22 11.16 12.89
N ASN A 4 23.65 10.21 13.61
CA ASN A 4 23.01 10.36 14.91
C ASN A 4 23.87 9.72 16.03
N ALA A 5 25.18 9.56 15.81
CA ALA A 5 26.13 8.96 16.75
C ALA A 5 25.79 7.52 17.18
N MET A 6 25.04 6.78 16.36
CA MET A 6 24.75 5.35 16.55
C MET A 6 25.71 4.52 15.71
N HIS A 7 26.51 3.68 16.36
CA HIS A 7 27.54 2.84 15.73
C HIS A 7 27.12 1.36 15.66
N ASN A 8 26.17 0.95 16.48
CA ASN A 8 25.52 -0.35 16.44
C ASN A 8 24.00 -0.20 16.27
N SER A 9 23.36 -1.19 15.66
CA SER A 9 21.90 -1.36 15.69
C SER A 9 21.31 -1.30 17.10
N THR A 10 21.99 -1.89 18.10
CA THR A 10 21.52 -1.90 19.50
C THR A 10 21.44 -0.51 20.12
N ASP A 11 22.18 0.47 19.60
CA ASP A 11 22.14 1.85 20.08
C ASP A 11 20.78 2.50 19.83
N LEU A 12 19.95 1.91 18.95
CA LEU A 12 18.58 2.36 18.67
C LEU A 12 17.59 2.05 19.81
N ALA A 13 17.87 1.03 20.63
CA ALA A 13 16.96 0.55 21.68
C ALA A 13 16.47 1.66 22.64
N PRO A 14 17.36 2.45 23.30
CA PRO A 14 16.90 3.47 24.25
C PRO A 14 16.04 4.56 23.59
N HIS A 15 16.25 4.86 22.30
CA HIS A 15 15.46 5.87 21.59
C HIS A 15 14.06 5.39 21.23
N LEU A 16 13.92 4.09 20.94
CA LEU A 16 12.61 3.47 20.73
C LEU A 16 11.85 3.35 22.06
N GLU A 17 12.53 2.99 23.14
CA GLU A 17 11.93 2.87 24.47
C GLU A 17 11.37 4.22 24.97
N GLN A 18 12.08 5.33 24.73
CA GLN A 18 11.60 6.69 25.01
C GLN A 18 10.28 7.03 24.31
N ARG A 19 9.95 6.32 23.22
CA ARG A 19 8.71 6.49 22.43
C ARG A 19 7.69 5.37 22.70
N GLY A 20 7.89 4.61 23.77
CA GLY A 20 7.00 3.52 24.18
C GLY A 20 7.10 2.27 23.31
N ILE A 21 8.23 2.07 22.62
CA ILE A 21 8.46 0.94 21.73
C ILE A 21 9.59 0.08 22.31
N THR A 22 9.25 -1.10 22.80
CA THR A 22 10.24 -2.07 23.29
C THR A 22 10.40 -3.19 22.26
N LEU A 23 11.63 -3.40 21.79
CA LEU A 23 12.01 -4.46 20.87
C LEU A 23 13.23 -5.20 21.41
N SER A 24 13.32 -6.50 21.12
CA SER A 24 14.53 -7.27 21.41
C SER A 24 15.68 -6.85 20.48
N SER A 25 16.92 -7.07 20.91
CA SER A 25 18.11 -6.78 20.09
C SER A 25 18.07 -7.46 18.71
N ALA A 26 17.51 -8.68 18.63
CA ALA A 26 17.32 -9.38 17.37
C ALA A 26 16.28 -8.71 16.47
N GLN A 27 15.17 -8.20 17.04
CA GLN A 27 14.17 -7.44 16.29
C GLN A 27 14.74 -6.12 15.77
N ILE A 28 15.51 -5.41 16.60
CA ILE A 28 16.19 -4.18 16.20
C ILE A 28 17.19 -4.45 15.07
N TRP A 29 18.00 -5.50 15.21
CA TRP A 29 18.93 -5.89 14.16
C TRP A 29 18.21 -6.16 12.84
N ARG A 30 17.13 -6.96 12.86
CA ARG A 30 16.33 -7.26 11.65
C ARG A 30 15.71 -6.01 11.04
N LEU A 31 15.22 -5.08 11.86
CA LEU A 31 14.65 -3.82 11.40
C LEU A 31 15.68 -2.99 10.62
N VAL A 32 16.94 -3.02 11.04
CA VAL A 32 18.03 -2.22 10.43
C VAL A 32 18.66 -2.93 9.24
N THR A 33 18.79 -4.26 9.26
CA THR A 33 19.55 -5.01 8.24
C THR A 33 18.69 -5.68 7.18
N GLN A 34 17.40 -5.91 7.44
CA GLN A 34 16.49 -6.58 6.52
C GLN A 34 15.43 -5.61 6.02
N ARG A 35 14.83 -5.91 4.85
CA ARG A 35 13.66 -5.18 4.36
C ARG A 35 12.41 -5.73 5.05
N PRO A 36 11.74 -4.97 5.94
CA PRO A 36 10.51 -5.43 6.56
C PRO A 36 9.36 -5.45 5.55
N GLU A 37 8.49 -6.46 5.66
CA GLU A 37 7.24 -6.51 4.87
C GLU A 37 6.15 -5.61 5.47
N ARG A 38 6.16 -5.47 6.79
CA ARG A 38 5.17 -4.72 7.56
C ARG A 38 5.84 -4.03 8.74
N ILE A 39 5.44 -2.80 9.00
CA ILE A 39 5.77 -2.04 10.19
C ILE A 39 4.52 -1.30 10.66
N SER A 40 4.42 -1.00 11.97
CA SER A 40 3.34 -0.13 12.45
C SER A 40 3.63 1.33 12.08
N ILE A 41 2.58 2.15 12.01
CA ILE A 41 2.75 3.58 11.74
C ILE A 41 3.51 4.28 12.88
N GLN A 42 3.36 3.81 14.12
CA GLN A 42 4.10 4.31 15.28
C GLN A 42 5.60 4.04 15.15
N MET A 43 5.99 2.86 14.65
CA MET A 43 7.40 2.55 14.34
C MET A 43 7.95 3.50 13.30
N LEU A 44 7.22 3.70 12.19
CA LEU A 44 7.64 4.61 11.12
C LEU A 44 7.83 6.03 11.65
N SER A 45 6.84 6.54 12.40
CA SER A 45 6.91 7.88 13.01
C SER A 45 8.09 8.02 13.96
N ALA A 46 8.38 6.99 14.77
CA ALA A 46 9.51 7.00 15.69
C ALA A 46 10.85 7.04 14.94
N LEU A 47 10.99 6.27 13.86
CA LEU A 47 12.23 6.29 13.06
C LEU A 47 12.44 7.64 12.38
N CYS A 48 11.38 8.25 11.83
CA CYS A 48 11.43 9.60 11.26
C CYS A 48 11.89 10.63 12.31
N ASP A 49 11.34 10.58 13.51
CA ASP A 49 11.68 11.48 14.61
C ASP A 49 13.13 11.27 15.11
N ILE A 50 13.55 10.01 15.29
CA ILE A 50 14.92 9.67 15.70
C ILE A 50 15.97 10.14 14.69
N PHE A 51 15.70 9.95 13.39
CA PHE A 51 16.63 10.28 12.32
C PHE A 51 16.44 11.68 11.74
N HIS A 52 15.47 12.45 12.24
CA HIS A 52 15.09 13.77 11.73
C HIS A 52 14.86 13.75 10.20
N CYS A 53 14.14 12.73 9.72
CA CYS A 53 13.84 12.54 8.30
C CYS A 53 12.34 12.43 8.04
N SER A 54 11.96 12.57 6.77
CA SER A 54 10.59 12.37 6.33
C SER A 54 10.31 10.90 5.99
N PRO A 55 9.04 10.47 5.97
CA PRO A 55 8.69 9.12 5.50
C PRO A 55 9.18 8.81 4.08
N ALA A 56 9.29 9.83 3.21
CA ALA A 56 9.79 9.67 1.84
C ALA A 56 11.28 9.31 1.78
N ASP A 57 12.05 9.60 2.85
CA ASP A 57 13.45 9.21 2.97
C ASP A 57 13.61 7.74 3.40
N LEU A 58 12.55 7.14 3.97
CA LEU A 58 12.55 5.76 4.47
C LEU A 58 11.79 4.79 3.54
N ILE A 59 10.79 5.28 2.81
CA ILE A 59 9.90 4.47 1.99
C ILE A 59 9.95 4.98 0.54
N SER A 60 10.24 4.06 -0.37
CA SER A 60 10.06 4.28 -1.81
C SER A 60 8.78 3.61 -2.29
N VAL A 61 7.91 4.39 -2.92
CA VAL A 61 6.68 3.90 -3.55
C VAL A 61 6.95 3.72 -5.05
N THR A 62 7.04 2.48 -5.48
CA THR A 62 7.10 2.13 -6.90
C THR A 62 5.74 1.59 -7.31
N ALA A 63 5.10 2.23 -8.30
CA ALA A 63 3.96 1.63 -8.97
C ALA A 63 4.47 0.39 -9.71
N VAL A 64 4.07 -0.79 -9.24
CA VAL A 64 4.21 -2.02 -10.00
C VAL A 64 2.89 -2.20 -10.71
N ASP A 65 2.84 -1.90 -12.01
CA ASP A 65 1.70 -2.30 -12.83
C ASP A 65 1.61 -3.83 -12.74
N GLU A 66 0.62 -4.31 -11.98
CA GLU A 66 0.26 -5.72 -11.99
C GLU A 66 -0.11 -6.04 -13.44
N ALA A 67 0.68 -6.91 -14.09
CA ALA A 67 0.51 -7.24 -15.50
C ALA A 67 -0.98 -7.46 -15.79
N ALA A 68 -1.52 -6.66 -16.72
CA ALA A 68 -2.94 -6.64 -17.01
C ALA A 68 -3.46 -8.07 -17.14
N ARG A 69 -4.38 -8.46 -16.26
CA ARG A 69 -5.02 -9.77 -16.34
C ARG A 69 -5.57 -9.92 -17.75
N ILE A 70 -5.06 -10.88 -18.51
CA ILE A 70 -5.59 -11.19 -19.85
C ILE A 70 -7.06 -11.56 -19.65
N GLN A 71 -7.97 -10.65 -20.02
CA GLN A 71 -9.39 -10.95 -20.02
C GLN A 71 -9.65 -11.94 -21.15
N VAL A 72 -9.94 -13.19 -20.80
CA VAL A 72 -10.15 -14.31 -21.73
C VAL A 72 -11.38 -14.11 -22.64
N ASN A 73 -12.15 -13.02 -22.51
CA ASN A 73 -13.41 -12.81 -23.24
C ASN A 73 -13.64 -11.37 -23.76
N GLN A 74 -12.60 -10.62 -24.13
CA GLN A 74 -12.83 -9.42 -24.94
C GLN A 74 -13.20 -9.84 -26.37
N ARG A 75 -14.50 -10.04 -26.62
CA ARG A 75 -15.01 -10.01 -27.99
C ARG A 75 -14.87 -8.57 -28.48
N PRO A 76 -14.20 -8.31 -29.61
CA PRO A 76 -14.35 -7.01 -30.25
C PRO A 76 -15.84 -6.82 -30.53
N ALA A 77 -16.37 -5.63 -30.27
CA ALA A 77 -17.71 -5.24 -30.68
C ALA A 77 -17.73 -5.11 -32.21
N SER A 78 -17.54 -6.22 -32.91
CA SER A 78 -17.83 -6.33 -34.33
C SER A 78 -19.34 -6.53 -34.42
N GLU A 79 -20.02 -5.44 -34.76
CA GLU A 79 -21.36 -5.33 -35.32
C GLU A 79 -22.12 -6.67 -35.41
N LEU A 80 -22.83 -7.02 -34.33
CA LEU A 80 -23.79 -8.11 -34.41
C LEU A 80 -24.99 -7.62 -35.22
N PRO A 81 -25.49 -8.40 -36.22
CA PRO A 81 -26.64 -8.01 -37.00
C PRO A 81 -27.86 -7.80 -36.09
N GLU A 82 -28.58 -6.71 -36.31
CA GLU A 82 -29.79 -6.34 -35.58
C GLU A 82 -30.77 -7.51 -35.57
N SER A 83 -30.80 -8.24 -34.46
CA SER A 83 -31.72 -9.35 -34.28
C SER A 83 -33.13 -8.79 -34.07
N ARG A 84 -34.01 -9.08 -35.02
CA ARG A 84 -35.43 -8.67 -35.11
C ARG A 84 -36.31 -9.09 -33.92
N HIS A 85 -35.72 -9.72 -32.89
CA HIS A 85 -36.39 -10.30 -31.72
C HIS A 85 -35.96 -9.67 -30.39
N ARG A 86 -35.29 -8.51 -30.39
CA ARG A 86 -34.99 -7.83 -29.12
C ARG A 86 -36.28 -7.31 -28.48
N PRO A 87 -36.57 -7.66 -27.22
CA PRO A 87 -37.74 -7.13 -26.53
C PRO A 87 -37.63 -5.61 -26.44
N ARG A 88 -38.67 -4.90 -26.90
CA ARG A 88 -38.76 -3.45 -26.75
C ARG A 88 -39.14 -3.11 -25.30
N ARG A 89 -38.49 -2.10 -24.73
CA ARG A 89 -38.83 -1.58 -23.40
C ARG A 89 -40.28 -1.11 -23.38
N ALA A 90 -41.05 -1.58 -22.39
CA ALA A 90 -42.41 -1.13 -22.18
C ALA A 90 -42.45 0.34 -21.75
N ARG A 91 -43.40 1.11 -22.29
CA ARG A 91 -43.69 2.48 -21.86
C ARG A 91 -44.90 2.42 -20.93
N ILE A 92 -44.73 2.81 -19.68
CA ILE A 92 -45.80 2.80 -18.67
C ILE A 92 -46.58 4.11 -18.83
N ILE A 93 -47.86 4.00 -19.18
CA ILE A 93 -48.82 5.11 -19.16
C ILE A 93 -49.53 5.01 -17.81
N ARG A 94 -49.61 6.11 -17.07
CA ARG A 94 -50.41 6.18 -15.84
C ARG A 94 -51.83 6.56 -16.24
N ASP A 95 -52.81 5.76 -15.85
CA ASP A 95 -54.22 6.10 -16.02
C ASP A 95 -54.59 7.28 -15.11
N GLY A 96 -55.33 8.24 -15.65
CA GLY A 96 -55.80 9.42 -14.91
C GLY A 96 -56.58 10.40 -15.77
N ASP A 97 -57.82 10.07 -16.09
CA ASP A 97 -59.06 10.72 -15.60
C ASP A 97 -60.23 9.73 -15.70
#